data_AF-A0A099CZB2-F1
#
_entry.id   AF-A0A099CZB2-F1
#
_cell.length_a   1.000
_cell.length_b   1.000
_cell.length_c   1.000
_cell.angle_alpha   90.00
_cell.angle_beta   90.00
_cell.angle_gamma   90.00
#
_symmetry.space_group_name_H-M   'P 1'
#
loop_
_entity.id
_entity.type
_entity.pdbx_description
1 polymer ?
#
loop_
_entity_poly.entity_id
_entity_poly.type
_entity_poly.pdbx_seq_one_letter_code
_entity_poly.pdbx_strand_id
1 'polypeptide(L)'
;MKYSLLAAALALGLSGVANADQNSGPDGTITINGKVIAQTCQVDGNGLGTADNKVVNLPDVLTTALASTGDTAGDTSFQISVTGCDASLSTVQAYFSGGDVNSGNGRLDNSATGAAGNVQVQLLNGSDNPMDLSGADASAQSSQQVALSGGAATLSYKARYYATGASSAGAVKSTVDFTLIYQ
;
A
#
# COMPACT_ATOMS: atom_id res chain seq x y z
N MET A 1 -17.00 -92.18 -26.65
CA MET A 1 -18.21 -92.83 -26.13
C MET A 1 -19.08 -91.72 -25.54
N LYS A 2 -20.24 -91.33 -26.10
CA LYS A 2 -21.57 -91.96 -25.88
C LYS A 2 -21.90 -91.95 -24.37
N TYR A 3 -22.89 -91.27 -23.77
CA TYR A 3 -24.22 -90.74 -24.12
C TYR A 3 -24.59 -89.67 -23.05
N SER A 4 -25.25 -88.53 -23.31
CA SER A 4 -26.66 -88.30 -23.72
C SER A 4 -27.71 -88.85 -22.74
N LEU A 5 -28.51 -87.93 -22.15
CA LEU A 5 -29.99 -87.93 -21.99
C LEU A 5 -30.38 -87.14 -20.72
N LEU A 6 -30.81 -85.88 -20.82
CA LEU A 6 -32.16 -85.37 -21.14
C LEU A 6 -33.24 -85.61 -20.07
N ALA A 7 -33.76 -84.51 -19.51
CA ALA A 7 -35.15 -84.05 -19.66
C ALA A 7 -35.28 -82.71 -18.92
N ALA A 8 -35.48 -81.58 -19.63
CA ALA A 8 -36.79 -80.93 -19.87
C ALA A 8 -37.25 -80.08 -18.66
N ALA A 9 -37.73 -78.85 -18.75
CA ALA A 9 -37.87 -77.84 -19.80
C ALA A 9 -38.29 -76.51 -19.13
N LEU A 10 -38.13 -75.41 -19.87
CA LEU A 10 -39.06 -74.27 -19.99
C LEU A 10 -38.71 -72.90 -19.35
N ALA A 11 -38.70 -71.92 -20.27
CA ALA A 11 -38.99 -70.49 -20.18
C ALA A 11 -37.81 -69.50 -19.99
N LEU A 12 -37.64 -68.69 -21.04
CA LEU A 12 -36.70 -67.58 -21.22
C LEU A 12 -37.09 -66.34 -20.41
N GLY A 13 -36.08 -65.59 -19.94
CA GLY A 13 -36.22 -64.21 -19.49
C GLY A 13 -34.89 -63.61 -19.03
N LEU A 14 -34.20 -62.90 -19.92
CA LEU A 14 -33.13 -61.94 -19.63
C LEU A 14 -33.61 -61.01 -18.48
N SER A 15 -32.83 -60.63 -17.48
CA SER A 15 -31.64 -59.80 -17.56
C SER A 15 -31.06 -59.70 -16.15
N GLY A 16 -29.73 -59.77 -16.01
CA GLY A 16 -29.07 -59.50 -14.75
C GLY A 16 -29.28 -58.04 -14.35
N VAL A 17 -29.71 -57.80 -13.12
CA VAL A 17 -29.40 -56.55 -12.43
C VAL A 17 -28.32 -56.88 -11.42
N ALA A 18 -27.09 -56.56 -11.79
CA ALA A 18 -25.99 -56.51 -10.84
C ALA A 18 -26.39 -55.51 -9.74
N ASN A 19 -26.31 -55.93 -8.48
CA ASN A 19 -26.35 -55.01 -7.36
C ASN A 19 -25.20 -54.02 -7.57
N ALA A 20 -25.52 -52.77 -7.86
CA ALA A 20 -24.54 -51.70 -7.78
C ALA A 20 -24.22 -51.54 -6.29
N ASP A 21 -23.08 -52.08 -5.87
CA ASP A 21 -22.46 -51.73 -4.60
C ASP A 21 -22.17 -50.22 -4.67
N GLN A 22 -23.09 -49.43 -4.12
CA GLN A 22 -22.89 -48.01 -3.89
C GLN A 22 -21.91 -47.88 -2.73
N ASN A 23 -20.63 -48.05 -3.01
CA ASN A 23 -19.55 -47.68 -2.12
C ASN A 23 -19.50 -46.15 -2.06
N SER A 24 -20.40 -45.55 -1.25
CA SER A 24 -20.45 -44.11 -1.00
C SER A 24 -19.35 -43.69 -0.01
N GLY A 25 -18.11 -44.06 -0.31
CA GLY A 25 -16.94 -43.48 0.33
C GLY A 25 -16.58 -42.16 -0.35
N PRO A 26 -16.05 -41.16 0.38
CA PRO A 26 -15.57 -39.94 -0.24
C PRO A 26 -14.49 -40.27 -1.29
N ASP A 27 -14.56 -39.62 -2.46
CA ASP A 27 -13.61 -39.83 -3.58
C ASP A 27 -12.15 -39.48 -3.20
N GLY A 28 -11.96 -38.74 -2.11
CA GLY A 28 -10.65 -38.40 -1.58
C GLY A 28 -10.73 -37.33 -0.49
N THR A 29 -9.58 -36.89 -0.02
CA THR A 29 -9.46 -35.80 0.97
C THR A 29 -8.50 -34.75 0.43
N ILE A 30 -8.95 -33.49 0.37
CA ILE A 30 -8.09 -32.34 0.13
C ILE A 30 -7.66 -31.79 1.48
N THR A 31 -6.35 -31.78 1.74
CA THR A 31 -5.79 -31.18 2.94
C THR A 31 -5.24 -29.80 2.61
N ILE A 32 -5.88 -28.75 3.14
CA ILE A 32 -5.39 -27.37 3.07
C ILE A 32 -4.58 -27.11 4.35
N ASN A 33 -3.27 -26.91 4.20
CA ASN A 33 -2.41 -26.48 5.28
C ASN A 33 -2.06 -25.00 5.08
N GLY A 34 -2.11 -24.22 6.15
CA GLY A 34 -1.72 -22.81 6.14
C GLY A 34 -1.10 -22.42 7.47
N LYS A 35 -0.16 -21.47 7.43
CA LYS A 35 0.42 -20.84 8.62
C LYS A 35 0.16 -19.34 8.52
N VAL A 36 -0.50 -18.78 9.52
CA VAL A 36 -0.66 -17.32 9.66
C VAL A 36 0.43 -16.83 10.60
N ILE A 37 1.30 -15.95 10.10
CA ILE A 37 2.27 -15.21 10.92
C ILE A 37 1.81 -13.76 11.05
N ALA A 38 2.05 -13.15 12.20
CA ALA A 38 1.80 -11.73 12.38
C ALA A 38 2.92 -10.95 11.68
N GLN A 39 2.57 -10.12 10.70
CA GLN A 39 3.50 -9.17 10.14
C GLN A 39 3.82 -8.14 11.23
N THR A 40 5.03 -8.20 11.79
CA THR A 40 5.50 -7.19 12.75
C THR A 40 6.37 -6.21 11.99
N CYS A 41 6.06 -4.93 12.07
CA CYS A 41 7.00 -3.82 11.85
C CYS A 41 6.70 -2.79 12.95
N GLN A 42 7.59 -1.82 13.14
CA GLN A 42 7.35 -0.66 13.97
C GLN A 42 7.62 0.57 13.11
N VAL A 43 6.73 1.54 13.12
CA VAL A 43 6.90 2.83 12.43
C VAL A 43 7.42 3.82 13.45
N ASP A 44 8.68 4.21 13.29
CA ASP A 44 9.40 5.13 14.17
C ASP A 44 9.34 4.73 15.65
N GLY A 45 9.40 3.41 15.89
CA GLY A 45 9.32 2.80 17.22
C GLY A 45 7.91 2.55 17.75
N ASN A 46 6.86 2.96 17.02
CA ASN A 46 5.47 2.67 17.35
C ASN A 46 4.97 1.39 16.65
N GLY A 47 4.11 0.63 17.31
CA GLY A 47 3.55 -0.60 16.74
C GLY A 47 2.68 -0.34 15.52
N LEU A 48 2.66 -1.28 14.57
CA LEU A 48 1.74 -1.24 13.43
C LEU A 48 0.30 -0.96 13.90
N GLY A 49 -0.40 -0.08 13.20
CA GLY A 49 -1.75 0.36 13.54
C GLY A 49 -1.82 1.44 14.63
N THR A 50 -0.69 1.84 15.20
CA THR A 50 -0.60 3.04 16.05
C THR A 50 -0.36 4.24 15.15
N ALA A 51 -1.18 5.29 15.30
CA ALA A 51 -0.95 6.54 14.59
C ALA A 51 0.38 7.15 15.04
N ASP A 52 1.27 7.41 14.09
CA ASP A 52 2.49 8.18 14.33
C ASP A 52 2.37 9.55 13.67
N ASN A 53 2.50 10.60 14.48
CA ASN A 53 2.36 11.97 14.04
C ASN A 53 3.73 12.56 13.74
N LYS A 54 4.02 12.81 12.46
CA LYS A 54 5.20 13.56 12.04
C LYS A 54 4.88 15.04 11.95
N VAL A 55 5.73 15.86 12.56
CA VAL A 55 5.68 17.31 12.44
C VAL A 55 6.90 17.77 11.65
N VAL A 56 6.65 18.41 10.50
CA VAL A 56 7.69 19.00 9.64
C VAL A 56 7.54 20.53 9.69
N ASN A 57 8.51 21.20 10.29
CA ASN A 57 8.51 22.66 10.42
C ASN A 57 9.34 23.27 9.30
N LEU A 58 8.67 23.81 8.28
CA LEU A 58 9.34 24.60 7.23
C LEU A 58 9.88 25.92 7.83
N PRO A 59 11.03 26.43 7.37
CA PRO A 59 11.57 27.70 7.83
C PRO A 59 10.74 28.87 7.30
N ASP A 60 10.80 30.02 7.99
CA ASP A 60 10.23 31.25 7.46
C ASP A 60 10.94 31.67 6.16
N VAL A 61 10.17 32.02 5.13
CA VAL A 61 10.68 32.49 3.85
C VAL A 61 10.05 33.83 3.47
N LEU A 62 10.80 34.65 2.74
CA LEU A 62 10.30 35.93 2.24
C LEU A 62 9.39 35.69 1.02
N THR A 63 8.35 36.51 0.86
CA THR A 63 7.46 36.46 -0.32
C THR A 63 8.22 36.69 -1.63
N THR A 64 9.36 37.38 -1.58
CA THR A 64 10.25 37.58 -2.74
C THR A 64 10.90 36.29 -3.24
N ALA A 65 11.01 35.25 -2.41
CA ALA A 65 11.47 33.93 -2.83
C ALA A 65 10.36 33.08 -3.48
N LEU A 66 9.11 33.57 -3.44
CA LEU A 66 7.89 32.92 -3.93
C LEU A 66 7.07 33.90 -4.79
N ALA A 67 7.75 34.61 -5.69
CA ALA A 67 7.21 35.76 -6.41
C ALA A 67 6.40 35.36 -7.66
N SER A 68 6.66 34.17 -8.21
CA SER A 68 6.03 33.66 -9.43
C SER A 68 5.63 32.20 -9.29
N THR A 69 4.66 31.78 -10.09
CA THR A 69 4.28 30.37 -10.16
C THR A 69 5.49 29.47 -10.45
N GLY A 70 5.69 28.42 -9.66
CA GLY A 70 6.82 27.50 -9.82
C GLY A 70 8.02 27.82 -8.95
N ASP A 71 8.07 29.01 -8.32
CA ASP A 71 9.09 29.30 -7.32
C ASP A 71 8.93 28.38 -6.11
N THR A 72 10.05 27.94 -5.55
CA THR A 72 10.07 27.04 -4.38
C THR A 72 11.10 27.50 -3.37
N ALA A 73 10.84 27.24 -2.10
CA ALA A 73 11.72 27.64 -1.00
C ALA A 73 11.50 26.74 0.23
N GLY A 74 12.44 26.78 1.16
CA GLY A 74 12.28 26.16 2.48
C GLY A 74 12.38 24.64 2.51
N ASP A 75 13.14 24.04 1.59
CA ASP A 75 13.39 22.59 1.56
C ASP A 75 13.75 22.06 2.96
N THR A 76 12.88 21.21 3.51
CA THR A 76 13.02 20.64 4.85
C THR A 76 12.90 19.13 4.77
N SER A 77 13.94 18.43 5.20
CA SER A 77 13.96 16.97 5.16
C SER A 77 13.19 16.35 6.32
N PHE A 78 12.51 15.25 6.06
CA PHE A 78 11.90 14.40 7.07
C PHE A 78 12.05 12.93 6.68
N GLN A 79 11.91 12.04 7.66
CA GLN A 79 12.10 10.61 7.47
C GLN A 79 10.96 9.83 8.12
N ILE A 80 10.67 8.67 7.55
CA ILE A 80 9.80 7.65 8.12
C ILE A 80 10.67 6.40 8.26
N SER A 81 10.95 5.97 9.48
CA SER A 81 11.78 4.79 9.74
C SER A 81 10.89 3.61 10.10
N VAL A 82 11.21 2.43 9.55
CA VAL A 82 10.61 1.16 9.97
C VAL A 82 11.65 0.25 10.57
N THR A 83 11.29 -0.47 11.64
CA THR A 83 12.17 -1.42 12.34
C THR A 83 11.41 -2.66 12.80
N GLY A 84 12.13 -3.72 13.19
CA GLY A 84 11.51 -4.95 13.70
C GLY A 84 10.64 -5.66 12.67
N CYS A 85 10.93 -5.46 11.38
CA CYS A 85 10.20 -6.05 10.27
C CYS A 85 10.51 -7.55 10.10
N ASP A 86 9.48 -8.35 9.82
CA ASP A 86 9.63 -9.78 9.52
C ASP A 86 10.58 -10.00 8.32
N ALA A 87 11.40 -11.05 8.38
CA ALA A 87 12.35 -11.42 7.33
C ALA A 87 11.68 -11.80 5.99
N SER A 88 10.38 -12.09 5.98
CA SER A 88 9.62 -12.30 4.74
C SER A 88 9.39 -11.01 3.96
N LEU A 89 9.55 -9.83 4.57
CA LEU A 89 9.40 -8.54 3.91
C LEU A 89 10.72 -8.10 3.28
N SER A 90 10.65 -7.70 2.02
CA SER A 90 11.78 -7.33 1.18
C SER A 90 11.89 -5.84 0.95
N THR A 91 10.75 -5.15 0.74
CA THR A 91 10.71 -3.71 0.47
C THR A 91 9.58 -3.00 1.18
N VAL A 92 9.72 -1.69 1.37
CA VAL A 92 8.71 -0.78 1.91
C VAL A 92 8.62 0.47 1.03
N GLN A 93 7.41 1.00 0.88
CA GLN A 93 7.11 2.26 0.18
C GLN A 93 6.01 3.01 0.96
N ALA A 94 6.03 4.35 0.94
CA ALA A 94 4.94 5.14 1.53
C ALA A 94 4.00 5.68 0.44
N TYR A 95 2.71 5.48 0.64
CA TYR A 95 1.62 6.14 -0.10
C TYR A 95 1.09 7.32 0.72
N PHE A 96 0.95 8.49 0.12
CA PHE A 96 0.46 9.69 0.80
C PHE A 96 -0.95 10.04 0.30
N SER A 97 -1.91 10.29 1.17
CA SER A 97 -3.29 10.56 0.73
C SER A 97 -4.08 11.36 1.76
N GLY A 98 -5.33 11.71 1.44
CA GLY A 98 -6.22 12.41 2.37
C GLY A 98 -5.74 13.83 2.70
N GLY A 99 -6.14 14.31 3.88
CA GLY A 99 -5.78 15.64 4.39
C GLY A 99 -6.04 16.76 3.38
N ASP A 100 -5.00 17.54 3.11
CA ASP A 100 -5.01 18.72 2.24
C ASP A 100 -4.48 18.42 0.83
N VAL A 101 -4.43 17.15 0.39
CA VAL A 101 -3.97 16.80 -0.97
C VAL A 101 -4.88 17.40 -2.03
N ASN A 102 -4.31 18.22 -2.91
CA ASN A 102 -4.99 18.80 -4.05
C ASN A 102 -5.07 17.80 -5.21
N SER A 103 -6.28 17.35 -5.54
CA SER A 103 -6.49 16.32 -6.57
C SER A 103 -6.14 16.76 -7.99
N GLY A 104 -5.96 18.05 -8.25
CA GLY A 104 -5.64 18.57 -9.58
C GLY A 104 -4.14 18.64 -9.87
N ASN A 105 -3.29 18.67 -8.84
CA ASN A 105 -1.86 18.87 -9.02
C ASN A 105 -0.96 18.09 -8.04
N GLY A 106 -1.54 17.31 -7.13
CA GLY A 106 -0.81 16.46 -6.19
C GLY A 106 0.01 17.18 -5.14
N ARG A 107 -0.08 18.52 -5.03
CA ARG A 107 0.51 19.28 -3.92
C ARG A 107 -0.48 19.38 -2.77
N LEU A 108 -0.02 19.86 -1.62
CA LEU A 108 -0.86 20.04 -0.45
C LEU A 108 -1.33 21.50 -0.34
N ASP A 109 -2.64 21.70 -0.19
CA ASP A 109 -3.25 23.01 -0.02
C ASP A 109 -2.91 23.61 1.36
N ASN A 110 -2.79 24.93 1.41
CA ASN A 110 -2.57 25.66 2.65
C ASN A 110 -3.91 25.86 3.38
N SER A 111 -4.09 25.18 4.51
CA SER A 111 -5.29 25.19 5.35
C SER A 111 -5.13 26.05 6.62
N ALA A 112 -4.08 26.88 6.71
CA ALA A 112 -3.87 27.73 7.87
C ALA A 112 -4.94 28.82 8.05
N THR A 113 -5.27 29.13 9.30
CA THR A 113 -5.94 30.40 9.62
C THR A 113 -4.98 31.56 9.38
N GLY A 114 -5.40 32.60 8.66
CA GLY A 114 -4.50 33.67 8.22
C GLY A 114 -3.47 33.21 7.18
N ALA A 115 -3.88 32.29 6.30
CA ALA A 115 -3.02 31.65 5.32
C ALA A 115 -2.31 32.62 4.38
N ALA A 116 -1.04 32.31 4.08
CA ALA A 116 -0.34 32.86 2.93
C ALA A 116 -1.10 32.53 1.65
N GLY A 117 -1.34 33.55 0.83
CA GLY A 117 -2.00 33.39 -0.47
C GLY A 117 -1.02 32.88 -1.52
N ASN A 118 -1.53 32.10 -2.48
CA ASN A 118 -0.77 31.55 -3.61
C ASN A 118 0.41 30.64 -3.21
N VAL A 119 0.30 29.95 -2.08
CA VAL A 119 1.30 28.99 -1.59
C VAL A 119 0.65 27.63 -1.35
N GLN A 120 1.28 26.58 -1.88
CA GLN A 120 1.03 25.18 -1.54
C GLN A 120 2.31 24.58 -0.93
N VAL A 121 2.19 23.39 -0.34
CA VAL A 121 3.36 22.57 0.06
C VAL A 121 3.56 21.46 -0.96
N GLN A 122 4.80 21.28 -1.42
CA GLN A 122 5.18 20.20 -2.33
C GLN A 122 6.05 19.19 -1.58
N LEU A 123 5.76 17.91 -1.78
CA LEU A 123 6.63 16.82 -1.32
C LEU A 123 7.59 16.37 -2.43
N LEU A 124 8.78 15.95 -2.01
CA LEU A 124 9.81 15.37 -2.86
C LEU A 124 10.23 14.02 -2.27
N ASN A 125 10.54 13.08 -3.16
CA ASN A 125 11.12 11.79 -2.76
C ASN A 125 12.62 11.94 -2.39
N GLY A 126 13.26 10.86 -1.93
CA GLY A 126 14.65 10.87 -1.50
C GLY A 126 15.68 11.13 -2.60
N SER A 127 15.24 11.19 -3.86
CA SER A 127 16.06 11.61 -5.01
C SER A 127 15.77 13.06 -5.43
N ASP A 128 15.11 13.84 -4.57
CA ASP A 128 14.70 15.23 -4.82
C ASP A 128 13.78 15.43 -6.04
N ASN A 129 13.08 14.37 -6.46
CA ASN A 129 12.06 14.49 -7.50
C ASN A 129 10.72 14.89 -6.88
N PRO A 130 10.01 15.88 -7.46
CA PRO A 130 8.65 16.21 -7.05
C PRO A 130 7.72 14.98 -7.09
N MET A 131 6.91 14.84 -6.05
CA MET A 131 5.87 13.82 -5.97
C MET A 131 4.51 14.39 -6.40
N ASP A 132 3.72 13.58 -7.10
CA ASP A 132 2.32 13.89 -7.43
C ASP A 132 1.41 13.06 -6.53
N LEU A 133 0.94 13.65 -5.44
CA LEU A 133 0.15 12.92 -4.43
C LEU A 133 -1.27 12.59 -4.91
N SER A 134 -1.69 13.05 -6.10
CA SER A 134 -2.96 12.62 -6.71
C SER A 134 -2.87 11.23 -7.37
N GLY A 135 -1.66 10.65 -7.43
CA GLY A 135 -1.43 9.30 -7.95
C GLY A 135 -2.25 8.22 -7.23
N ALA A 136 -2.72 7.24 -8.01
CA ALA A 136 -3.57 6.15 -7.53
C ALA A 136 -2.85 5.15 -6.59
N ASP A 137 -1.52 5.10 -6.64
CA ASP A 137 -0.68 4.28 -5.79
C ASP A 137 0.68 4.96 -5.55
N ALA A 138 1.49 4.43 -4.64
CA ALA A 138 2.75 5.07 -4.26
C ALA A 138 3.78 5.14 -5.40
N SER A 139 3.73 4.24 -6.37
CA SER A 139 4.62 4.31 -7.54
C SER A 139 4.18 5.42 -8.50
N ALA A 140 2.87 5.56 -8.73
CA ALA A 140 2.30 6.68 -9.49
C ALA A 140 2.60 8.05 -8.82
N GLN A 141 2.75 8.09 -7.50
CA GLN A 141 3.18 9.28 -6.75
C GLN A 141 4.68 9.59 -6.86
N SER A 142 5.47 8.75 -7.54
CA SER A 142 6.94 8.83 -7.52
C SER A 142 7.53 8.63 -6.12
N SER A 143 6.85 7.88 -5.24
CA SER A 143 7.40 7.51 -3.94
C SER A 143 8.48 6.45 -4.09
N GLN A 144 9.54 6.54 -3.28
CA GLN A 144 10.66 5.61 -3.34
C GLN A 144 10.32 4.24 -2.72
N GLN A 145 10.68 3.17 -3.41
CA GLN A 145 10.72 1.84 -2.82
C GLN A 145 12.09 1.64 -2.15
N VAL A 146 12.10 1.25 -0.87
CA VAL A 146 13.31 1.05 -0.08
C VAL A 146 13.41 -0.42 0.34
N ALA A 147 14.57 -1.03 0.13
CA ALA A 147 14.83 -2.39 0.60
C ALA A 147 14.94 -2.43 2.13
N LEU A 148 14.35 -3.46 2.75
CA LEU A 148 14.59 -3.74 4.15
C LEU A 148 15.93 -4.47 4.32
N SER A 149 16.75 -3.98 5.25
CA SER A 149 18.00 -4.61 5.65
C SER A 149 17.96 -4.89 7.14
N GLY A 150 18.11 -6.16 7.53
CA GLY A 150 18.03 -6.56 8.94
C GLY A 150 16.68 -6.26 9.60
N GLY A 151 15.59 -6.26 8.84
CA GLY A 151 14.25 -5.92 9.34
C GLY A 151 14.05 -4.42 9.58
N ALA A 152 14.84 -3.55 8.94
CA ALA A 152 14.70 -2.11 9.04
C ALA A 152 14.87 -1.41 7.69
N ALA A 153 14.25 -0.25 7.54
CA ALA A 153 14.42 0.65 6.40
C ALA A 153 14.12 2.09 6.83
N THR A 154 14.61 3.07 6.07
CA THR A 154 14.28 4.48 6.29
C THR A 154 13.93 5.14 4.96
N LEU A 155 12.73 5.70 4.89
CA LEU A 155 12.23 6.43 3.74
C LEU A 155 12.48 7.93 3.96
N SER A 156 13.23 8.56 3.08
CA SER A 156 13.63 9.97 3.19
C SER A 156 12.84 10.86 2.24
N TYR A 157 12.28 11.94 2.73
CA TYR A 157 11.46 12.87 1.94
C TYR A 157 11.84 14.31 2.25
N LYS A 158 11.40 15.23 1.40
CA LYS A 158 11.44 16.67 1.69
C LYS A 158 10.06 17.28 1.52
N ALA A 159 9.79 18.30 2.31
CA ALA A 159 8.69 19.23 2.09
C ALA A 159 9.25 20.61 1.77
N ARG A 160 8.59 21.36 0.89
CA ARG A 160 8.96 22.74 0.54
C ARG A 160 7.74 23.56 0.17
N TYR A 161 7.87 24.88 0.25
CA TYR A 161 6.87 25.78 -0.31
C TYR A 161 6.89 25.73 -1.84
N TYR A 162 5.72 25.85 -2.45
CA TYR A 162 5.54 25.99 -3.89
C TYR A 162 4.59 27.16 -4.16
N ALA A 163 5.06 28.16 -4.90
CA ALA A 163 4.26 29.28 -5.32
C ALA A 163 3.31 28.89 -6.47
N THR A 164 2.02 29.11 -6.31
CA THR A 164 1.02 28.98 -7.40
C THR A 164 0.79 30.31 -8.13
N GLY A 165 1.38 31.40 -7.62
CA GLY A 165 1.39 32.75 -8.16
C GLY A 165 2.22 33.66 -7.23
N ALA A 166 2.10 34.98 -7.36
CA ALA A 166 2.78 35.90 -6.46
C ALA A 166 2.26 35.75 -5.03
N SER A 167 3.12 35.29 -4.11
CA SER A 167 2.69 34.94 -2.75
C SER A 167 2.46 36.15 -1.86
N SER A 168 1.44 36.08 -1.00
CA SER A 168 1.23 37.04 0.09
C SER A 168 1.72 36.47 1.42
N ALA A 169 2.09 37.35 2.36
CA ALA A 169 2.49 36.93 3.69
C ALA A 169 1.32 36.29 4.45
N GLY A 170 1.62 35.25 5.24
CA GLY A 170 0.64 34.56 6.08
C GLY A 170 1.19 33.23 6.58
N ALA A 171 0.37 32.54 7.37
CA ALA A 171 0.73 31.24 7.90
C ALA A 171 0.66 30.14 6.83
N VAL A 172 1.41 29.07 7.01
CA VAL A 172 1.27 27.84 6.22
C VAL A 172 1.05 26.67 7.16
N LYS A 173 -0.02 25.93 6.93
CA LYS A 173 -0.35 24.69 7.61
C LYS A 173 -0.94 23.75 6.58
N SER A 174 -0.51 22.50 6.60
CA SER A 174 -1.05 21.48 5.72
C SER A 174 -0.90 20.11 6.37
N THR A 175 -1.75 19.18 5.98
CA THR A 175 -1.82 17.82 6.52
C THR A 175 -1.90 16.80 5.39
N VAL A 176 -1.31 15.63 5.62
CA VAL A 176 -1.38 14.49 4.71
C VAL A 176 -1.21 13.22 5.52
N ASP A 177 -1.98 12.19 5.20
CA ASP A 177 -1.84 10.88 5.79
C ASP A 177 -0.83 10.06 5.00
N PHE A 178 -0.06 9.20 5.66
CA PHE A 178 0.80 8.23 4.98
C PHE A 178 0.40 6.81 5.35
N THR A 179 0.47 5.91 4.37
CA THR A 179 0.27 4.47 4.53
C THR A 179 1.50 3.75 4.03
N LEU A 180 2.04 2.83 4.82
CA LEU A 180 3.19 2.02 4.41
C LEU A 180 2.72 0.75 3.70
N ILE A 181 3.27 0.53 2.52
CA ILE A 181 3.05 -0.64 1.68
C ILE A 181 4.32 -1.49 1.77
N TYR A 182 4.15 -2.75 2.21
CA TYR A 182 5.24 -3.72 2.35
C TYR A 182 5.11 -4.82 1.30
N GLN A 183 6.23 -5.31 0.78
CA GLN A 183 6.28 -6.40 -0.21
C GLN A 183 7.30 -7.45 0.22
#